data_AF-A0A537MMV7-F1
#
_entry.id   AF-A0A537MMV7-F1
#
_cell.length_a   1.000
_cell.length_b   1.000
_cell.length_c   1.000
_cell.angle_alpha   90.00
_cell.angle_beta   90.00
_cell.angle_gamma   90.00
#
_symmetry.space_group_name_H-M   'P 1'
#
loop_
_entity.id
_entity.type
_entity.pdbx_description
1 polymer ?
#
loop_
_entity_poly.entity_id
_entity_poly.type
_entity_poly.pdbx_seq_one_letter_code
_entity_poly.pdbx_strand_id
1 'polypeptide(L)'
;MVKRLSDMPEVEANHLRRVECPSYDDTPPLPGKPLAHRRVVIISTAGLHRRGDRPFRPGDGSYRVIPAETPANELVMSHISVN
;
A
#
# COMPACT_ATOMS: atom_id res chain seq x y z
N MET A 1 10.50 0.72 15.02
CA MET A 1 11.37 -0.45 15.26
C MET A 1 10.57 -1.70 14.90
N VAL A 2 10.99 -2.48 13.90
CA VAL A 2 10.32 -3.75 13.55
C VAL A 2 10.81 -4.83 14.53
N LYS A 3 9.90 -5.55 15.20
CA LYS A 3 10.21 -6.68 16.09
C LYS A 3 9.91 -8.01 15.40
N ARG A 4 10.70 -9.06 15.66
CA ARG A 4 10.34 -10.42 15.23
C ARG A 4 9.19 -10.94 16.10
N LEU A 5 8.36 -11.83 15.55
CA LEU A 5 7.27 -12.48 16.31
C LEU A 5 7.79 -13.24 17.55
N SER A 6 9.02 -13.76 17.49
CA SER A 6 9.69 -14.42 18.62
C SER A 6 9.99 -13.49 19.79
N ASP A 7 10.03 -12.18 19.54
CA ASP A 7 10.45 -11.16 20.51
C ASP A 7 9.23 -10.38 21.07
N MET A 8 8.02 -10.81 20.73
CA MET A 8 6.75 -10.23 21.14
C MET A 8 6.12 -11.03 22.29
N PRO A 9 5.33 -10.39 23.18
CA PRO A 9 4.49 -11.10 24.14
C PRO A 9 3.63 -12.16 23.43
N GLU A 10 3.47 -13.33 24.05
CA GLU A 10 2.82 -14.48 23.43
C GLU A 10 1.41 -14.17 22.92
N VAL A 11 0.65 -13.35 23.65
CA VAL A 11 -0.70 -12.92 23.27
C VAL A 11 -0.68 -12.14 21.95
N GLU A 12 0.26 -11.21 21.80
CA GLU A 12 0.40 -10.40 20.58
C GLU A 12 0.90 -11.24 19.41
N ALA A 13 1.92 -12.09 19.65
CA ALA A 13 2.45 -12.99 18.64
C ALA A 13 1.37 -13.96 18.12
N ASN A 14 0.54 -14.51 19.01
CA ASN A 14 -0.56 -15.41 18.64
C ASN A 14 -1.68 -14.68 17.89
N HIS A 15 -1.96 -13.42 18.22
CA HIS A 15 -2.88 -12.59 17.44
C HIS A 15 -2.37 -12.39 16.01
N LEU A 16 -1.12 -11.96 15.84
CA LEU A 16 -0.52 -11.70 14.53
C LEU A 16 -0.39 -12.95 13.67
N ARG A 17 -0.10 -14.12 14.27
CA ARG A 17 -0.09 -15.41 13.56
C ARG A 17 -1.42 -15.80 12.93
N ARG A 18 -2.53 -15.27 13.44
CA ARG A 18 -3.89 -15.54 12.93
C ARG A 18 -4.32 -14.56 11.84
N VAL A 19 -3.55 -13.51 11.60
CA VAL A 19 -3.80 -12.57 10.51
C VAL A 19 -3.49 -13.30 9.20
N GLU A 20 -4.44 -13.28 8.27
CA GLU A 20 -4.24 -13.84 6.94
C GLU A 20 -3.10 -13.11 6.24
N CYS A 21 -2.08 -13.86 5.83
CA CYS A 21 -0.94 -13.37 5.07
C CYS A 21 -1.01 -13.98 3.67
N PRO A 22 -1.47 -13.22 2.66
CA PRO A 22 -1.53 -13.73 1.30
C PRO A 22 -0.13 -13.99 0.74
N SER A 23 0.04 -15.12 0.08
CA SER A 23 1.23 -15.40 -0.74
C SER A 23 1.00 -14.92 -2.15
N TYR A 24 2.03 -14.34 -2.75
CA TYR A 24 2.01 -13.89 -4.15
C TYR A 24 3.16 -14.56 -4.90
N ASP A 25 2.93 -14.88 -6.17
CA ASP A 25 3.99 -15.37 -7.04
C ASP A 25 5.00 -14.26 -7.36
N ASP A 26 6.24 -14.67 -7.63
CA ASP A 26 7.27 -13.76 -8.09
C ASP A 26 6.88 -13.15 -9.45
N THR A 27 6.95 -11.82 -9.54
CA THR A 27 6.82 -11.13 -10.82
C THR A 27 8.21 -10.94 -11.42
N PRO A 28 8.57 -11.62 -12.52
CA PRO A 28 9.89 -11.49 -13.11
C PRO A 28 10.12 -10.07 -13.62
N PRO A 29 11.36 -9.55 -13.55
CA PRO A 29 11.69 -8.23 -14.06
C PRO A 29 11.53 -8.22 -15.59
N LEU A 30 10.75 -7.27 -16.09
CA LEU A 30 10.60 -7.05 -17.53
C LEU A 30 11.71 -6.14 -18.05
N PRO A 31 12.29 -6.41 -19.23
CA PRO A 31 13.20 -5.47 -19.87
C PRO A 31 12.43 -4.19 -20.21
N GLY A 32 12.75 -3.10 -19.49
CA GLY A 32 12.10 -1.81 -19.68
C GLY A 32 12.67 -1.05 -20.89
N LYS A 33 11.91 -0.06 -21.37
CA LYS A 33 12.36 0.94 -22.37
C LYS A 33 13.71 1.58 -21.97
N PRO A 34 14.48 2.21 -22.89
CA PRO A 34 15.67 2.98 -22.51
C PRO A 34 15.34 3.99 -21.40
N LEU A 35 16.29 4.26 -20.50
CA LEU A 35 16.05 5.06 -19.29
C LEU A 35 15.36 6.40 -19.58
N ALA A 36 15.76 7.10 -20.63
CA ALA A 36 15.18 8.37 -21.07
C ALA A 36 13.69 8.31 -21.46
N HIS A 37 13.13 7.10 -21.66
CA HIS A 37 11.74 6.87 -22.03
C HIS A 37 10.93 6.20 -20.90
N ARG A 38 11.50 6.07 -19.70
CA ARG A 38 10.82 5.47 -18.55
C ARG A 38 9.99 6.51 -17.81
N ARG A 39 8.86 6.05 -17.25
CA ARG A 39 8.00 6.83 -16.34
C ARG A 39 8.24 6.36 -14.92
N VAL A 40 8.40 7.28 -13.98
CA VAL A 40 8.49 6.99 -12.56
C VAL A 40 7.08 6.99 -11.97
N VAL A 41 6.78 6.00 -11.12
CA VAL A 41 5.52 5.90 -10.38
C VAL A 41 5.87 5.69 -8.91
N ILE A 42 5.13 6.36 -8.03
CA ILE A 42 5.20 6.16 -6.58
C ILE A 42 4.03 5.26 -6.18
N ILE A 43 4.33 4.14 -5.52
CA ILE A 43 3.33 3.24 -4.93
C ILE A 43 3.39 3.42 -3.42
N SER A 44 2.22 3.57 -2.79
CA SER A 44 2.09 3.81 -1.35
C SER A 44 0.91 3.07 -0.77
N THR A 45 1.03 2.63 0.48
CA THR A 45 -0.06 2.05 1.28
C THR A 45 -0.88 3.11 2.03
N ALA A 46 -0.63 4.39 1.78
CA ALA A 46 -1.29 5.51 2.48
C ALA A 46 -2.79 5.66 2.16
N GLY A 47 -3.41 4.82 1.33
CA GLY A 47 -4.85 4.92 1.03
C GLY A 47 -5.27 6.28 0.42
N LEU A 48 -4.40 6.85 -0.42
CA LEU A 48 -4.65 8.11 -1.11
C LEU A 48 -5.61 7.91 -2.29
N HIS A 49 -6.58 8.81 -2.41
CA HIS A 49 -7.55 8.85 -3.50
C HIS A 49 -8.02 10.29 -3.73
N ARG A 50 -8.71 10.55 -4.85
CA ARG A 50 -9.26 11.89 -5.12
C ARG A 50 -10.52 12.09 -4.30
N ARG A 51 -10.82 13.34 -3.97
CA ARG A 51 -12.08 13.73 -3.34
C ARG A 51 -13.26 13.24 -4.19
N GLY A 52 -14.23 12.57 -3.55
CA GLY A 52 -15.39 11.99 -4.22
C GLY A 52 -15.19 10.57 -4.75
N ASP A 53 -13.95 10.07 -4.86
CA ASP A 53 -13.72 8.64 -5.12
C ASP A 53 -14.18 7.80 -3.90
N ARG A 54 -14.53 6.53 -4.13
CA ARG A 54 -14.91 5.60 -3.05
C ARG A 54 -13.74 5.40 -2.07
N PRO A 55 -13.92 5.68 -0.76
CA PRO A 55 -12.86 5.47 0.23
C PRO A 55 -12.41 4.00 0.32
N PHE A 56 -11.14 3.80 0.66
CA PHE A 56 -10.63 2.47 1.01
C PHE A 56 -11.25 1.98 2.33
N ARG A 57 -11.40 0.67 2.45
CA ARG A 57 -11.94 -0.02 3.64
C ARG A 57 -10.88 -0.93 4.25
N PRO A 58 -11.03 -1.34 5.53
CA PRO A 58 -10.18 -2.39 6.09
C PRO A 58 -10.11 -3.61 5.17
N GLY A 59 -8.90 -4.06 4.85
CA GLY A 59 -8.66 -5.20 3.96
C GLY A 59 -8.82 -4.93 2.45
N ASP A 60 -9.00 -3.67 2.02
CA ASP A 60 -9.07 -3.33 0.59
C ASP A 60 -7.70 -3.51 -0.09
N GLY A 61 -7.58 -4.51 -0.96
CA GLY A 61 -6.38 -4.79 -1.77
C GLY A 61 -6.36 -4.11 -3.14
N SER A 62 -7.32 -3.22 -3.43
CA SER A 62 -7.36 -2.46 -4.67
C SER A 62 -6.40 -1.26 -4.65
N TYR A 63 -6.11 -0.71 -5.82
CA TYR A 63 -5.34 0.53 -5.96
C TYR A 63 -6.14 1.60 -6.71
N ARG A 64 -5.67 2.85 -6.65
CA ARG A 64 -6.18 3.97 -7.44
C ARG A 64 -5.02 4.62 -8.18
N VAL A 65 -5.22 4.90 -9.47
CA VAL A 65 -4.28 5.72 -10.25
C VAL A 65 -4.71 7.18 -10.11
N ILE A 66 -3.79 8.02 -9.66
CA ILE A 66 -4.01 9.45 -9.49
C ILE A 66 -3.27 10.16 -10.62
N PRO A 67 -3.95 10.94 -11.49
CA PRO A 67 -3.29 11.76 -12.50
C PRO A 67 -2.30 12.74 -11.87
N ALA A 68 -1.17 12.99 -12.53
CA ALA A 68 -0.11 13.85 -12.01
C ALA A 68 -0.58 15.32 -11.85
N GLU A 69 -1.60 15.70 -12.62
CA GLU A 69 -2.22 17.01 -12.67
C GLU A 69 -3.28 17.20 -11.57
N THR A 70 -3.54 16.17 -10.74
CA THR A 70 -4.50 16.26 -9.65
C THR A 70 -4.04 17.32 -8.63
N PRO A 71 -4.83 18.38 -8.37
CA PRO A 71 -4.48 19.39 -7.38
C PRO A 71 -4.27 18.77 -5.99
N ALA A 72 -3.28 19.25 -5.24
CA ALA A 72 -2.97 18.68 -3.92
C ALA A 72 -4.14 18.74 -2.94
N ASN A 73 -4.99 19.78 -3.01
CA ASN A 73 -6.18 19.93 -2.18
C ASN A 73 -7.34 18.98 -2.56
N GLU A 74 -7.25 18.30 -3.70
CA GLU A 74 -8.17 17.25 -4.12
C GLU A 74 -7.72 15.85 -3.66
N LEU A 75 -6.55 15.72 -3.04
CA LEU A 75 -6.09 14.47 -2.46
C LEU A 75 -6.64 14.30 -1.05
N VAL A 76 -7.24 13.14 -0.80
CA VAL A 76 -7.76 12.74 0.50
C VAL A 76 -7.23 11.36 0.89
N MET A 77 -7.16 11.11 2.19
CA MET A 77 -6.63 9.88 2.77
C MET A 77 -7.72 9.18 3.58
N SER A 78 -7.99 7.91 3.29
CA SER A 78 -8.91 7.06 4.10
C SER A 78 -8.18 5.97 4.87
N HIS A 79 -6.85 5.98 4.90
CA HIS A 79 -6.08 5.00 5.65
C HIS A 79 -6.30 5.18 7.15
N ILE A 80 -6.68 4.09 7.82
CA ILE A 80 -7.17 4.09 9.21
C ILE A 80 -6.01 4.19 10.21
N SER A 81 -4.81 3.78 9.80
CA SER A 81 -3.62 3.98 10.63
C SER A 81 -3.15 5.42 10.50
N VAL A 82 -3.49 6.20 11.51
CA VAL A 82 -2.80 7.45 11.85
C VAL A 82 -1.46 7.04 12.46
N ASN A 83 -0.39 7.06 11.68
CA ASN A 83 0.94 7.13 12.28
C ASN A 83 1.22 8.58 12.66
#